data_AF-A0A7W4EV78-F1
#
_entry.id   AF-A0A7W4EV78-F1
#
_cell.length_a   1.000
_cell.length_b   1.000
_cell.length_c   1.000
_cell.angle_alpha   90.00
_cell.angle_beta   90.00
_cell.angle_gamma   90.00
#
_symmetry.space_group_name_H-M   'P 1'
#
loop_
_entity.id
_entity.type
_entity.pdbx_description
1 polymer ?
#
loop_
_entity_poly.entity_id
_entity_poly.type
_entity_poly.pdbx_seq_one_letter_code
_entity_poly.pdbx_strand_id
1 'polypeptide(L)'
;MDIDLLESYLQGRRWYFNGQQKMKLRRLLGEQPDYVFFEDIEPLWLRNPWVMLAVSAVLGPLGIDRFLMGEYSIGIIKLVTLGGCGILWILDFLFSWVYAQGYNYSRVLRALGHDVDSMGNPRRAGADTLGQVAKGYLAYRVTKGIFSPLHKGGR
;
A
#
# COMPACT_ATOMS: atom_id res chain seq x y z
N MET A 1 -4.97 -3.81 -26.51
CA MET A 1 -6.08 -4.59 -25.96
C MET A 1 -7.35 -3.78 -26.13
N ASP A 2 -8.51 -4.40 -26.31
CA ASP A 2 -9.78 -3.68 -26.33
C ASP A 2 -9.93 -2.78 -25.08
N ILE A 3 -10.37 -1.54 -25.29
CA ILE A 3 -10.58 -0.54 -24.23
C ILE A 3 -11.65 -1.04 -23.25
N ASP A 4 -12.71 -1.67 -23.73
CA ASP A 4 -13.79 -2.15 -22.87
C ASP A 4 -13.32 -3.29 -21.95
N LEU A 5 -12.48 -4.19 -22.48
CA LEU A 5 -11.82 -5.24 -21.71
C LEU A 5 -10.84 -4.65 -20.68
N LEU A 6 -10.09 -3.62 -21.06
CA LEU A 6 -9.15 -2.93 -20.17
C LEU A 6 -9.87 -2.27 -19.00
N GLU A 7 -10.93 -1.52 -19.29
CA GLU A 7 -11.70 -0.81 -18.29
C GLU A 7 -12.39 -1.79 -17.34
N SER A 8 -13.00 -2.85 -17.85
CA SER A 8 -13.64 -3.88 -17.02
C SER A 8 -12.64 -4.59 -16.10
N TYR A 9 -11.45 -4.92 -16.62
CA TYR A 9 -10.36 -5.49 -15.81
C TYR A 9 -9.94 -4.56 -14.66
N LEU A 10 -9.70 -3.28 -14.97
CA LEU A 10 -9.25 -2.29 -13.98
C LEU A 10 -10.33 -1.89 -12.98
N GLN A 11 -11.60 -1.87 -13.40
CA GLN A 11 -12.75 -1.62 -12.54
C GLN A 11 -12.99 -2.78 -11.58
N GLY A 12 -12.98 -4.02 -12.09
CA GLY A 12 -13.10 -5.23 -11.25
C GLY A 12 -11.99 -5.33 -10.20
N ARG A 13 -10.81 -4.80 -10.53
CA ARG A 13 -9.62 -4.79 -9.65
C ARG A 13 -9.31 -3.39 -9.08
N ARG A 14 -10.33 -2.55 -8.89
CA ARG A 14 -10.14 -1.13 -8.49
C ARG A 14 -9.28 -0.96 -7.24
N TRP A 15 -9.32 -1.90 -6.30
CA TRP A 15 -8.58 -1.79 -5.04
C TRP A 15 -7.16 -2.37 -5.12
N TYR A 16 -6.89 -3.21 -6.11
CA TYR A 16 -5.63 -3.95 -6.26
C TYR A 16 -4.46 -3.08 -6.71
N PHE A 17 -4.76 -1.88 -7.23
CA PHE A 17 -3.77 -0.94 -7.72
C PHE A 17 -4.10 0.47 -7.21
N ASN A 18 -3.07 1.27 -6.95
CA ASN A 18 -3.22 2.70 -6.65
C ASN A 18 -3.45 3.51 -7.94
N GLY A 19 -3.77 4.81 -7.81
CA GLY A 19 -4.09 5.67 -8.97
C GLY A 19 -2.95 5.79 -9.99
N GLN A 20 -1.70 5.92 -9.52
CA GLN A 20 -0.52 6.05 -10.38
C GLN A 20 -0.24 4.74 -11.14
N GLN A 21 -0.32 3.61 -10.44
CA GLN A 21 -0.19 2.27 -11.01
C GLN A 21 -1.25 2.02 -12.08
N LYS A 22 -2.52 2.38 -11.83
CA LYS A 22 -3.58 2.24 -12.85
C LYS A 22 -3.30 3.07 -14.10
N MET A 23 -2.84 4.31 -13.95
CA MET A 23 -2.53 5.16 -15.10
C MET A 23 -1.43 4.54 -15.98
N LYS A 24 -0.40 3.98 -15.36
CA LYS A 24 0.67 3.28 -16.09
C LYS A 24 0.19 1.95 -16.68
N LEU A 25 -0.54 1.13 -15.92
CA LEU A 25 -1.12 -0.13 -16.39
C LEU A 25 -2.07 0.07 -17.56
N ARG A 26 -2.86 1.16 -17.58
CA ARG A 26 -3.73 1.51 -18.71
C ARG A 26 -2.94 1.62 -20.02
N ARG A 27 -1.78 2.27 -19.96
CA ARG A 27 -0.90 2.42 -21.13
C ARG A 27 -0.32 1.07 -21.54
N LEU A 28 0.31 0.37 -20.58
CA LEU A 28 1.00 -0.89 -20.86
C LEU A 28 0.07 -2.00 -21.36
N LEU A 29 -1.10 -2.17 -20.72
CA LEU A 29 -2.08 -3.17 -21.12
C LEU A 29 -2.81 -2.76 -22.41
N GLY A 30 -3.02 -1.47 -22.64
CA GLY A 30 -3.60 -0.96 -23.88
C GLY A 30 -2.74 -1.27 -25.11
N GLU A 31 -1.42 -1.28 -24.94
CA GLU A 31 -0.45 -1.61 -25.99
C GLU A 31 -0.37 -3.11 -26.33
N GLN A 32 -0.76 -4.01 -25.40
CA GLN A 32 -0.68 -5.45 -25.62
C GLN A 32 -1.83 -6.01 -26.46
N PRO A 33 -1.63 -7.11 -27.21
CA PRO A 33 -2.73 -7.85 -27.84
C PRO A 33 -3.68 -8.48 -26.81
N ASP A 34 -4.93 -8.76 -27.20
CA ASP A 34 -5.92 -9.37 -26.30
C ASP A 34 -5.51 -10.78 -25.82
N TYR A 35 -4.89 -11.59 -26.68
CA TYR A 35 -4.49 -12.96 -26.31
C TYR A 35 -3.44 -13.00 -25.19
N VAL A 36 -2.48 -12.06 -25.20
CA VAL A 36 -1.46 -11.92 -24.15
C VAL A 36 -2.11 -11.67 -22.79
N PHE A 37 -3.20 -10.91 -22.77
CA PHE A 37 -3.93 -10.65 -21.53
C PHE A 37 -4.54 -11.93 -20.94
N PHE A 38 -5.21 -12.73 -21.77
CA PHE A 38 -5.86 -13.98 -21.33
C PHE A 38 -4.84 -15.06 -20.92
N GLU A 39 -3.68 -15.09 -21.58
CA GLU A 39 -2.63 -16.08 -21.30
C GLU A 39 -1.78 -15.71 -20.08
N ASP A 40 -1.33 -14.45 -19.99
CA ASP A 40 -0.29 -14.05 -19.02
C ASP A 40 -0.82 -13.22 -17.85
N ILE A 41 -1.90 -12.44 -18.05
CA ILE A 41 -2.34 -11.41 -17.08
C ILE A 41 -3.54 -11.87 -16.25
N GLU A 42 -4.58 -12.38 -16.88
CA GLU A 42 -5.79 -12.84 -16.19
C GLU A 42 -5.54 -13.94 -15.14
N PRO A 43 -4.74 -15.00 -15.42
CA PRO A 43 -4.52 -16.08 -14.46
C PRO A 43 -3.59 -15.69 -13.30
N LEU A 44 -3.08 -14.45 -13.25
CA LEU A 44 -2.22 -14.01 -12.16
C LEU A 44 -2.95 -14.07 -10.82
N TRP A 45 -2.34 -14.79 -9.88
CA TRP A 45 -2.73 -14.80 -8.46
C TRP A 45 -2.40 -13.47 -7.80
N LEU A 46 -3.29 -12.50 -7.97
CA LEU A 46 -3.22 -11.21 -7.29
C LEU A 46 -3.82 -11.31 -5.89
N ARG A 47 -3.20 -10.61 -4.94
CA ARG A 47 -3.65 -10.57 -3.54
C ARG A 47 -4.74 -9.52 -3.39
N ASN A 48 -5.90 -9.94 -2.87
CA ASN A 48 -6.96 -9.00 -2.53
C ASN A 48 -6.54 -8.14 -1.32
N PRO A 49 -6.45 -6.81 -1.46
CA PRO A 49 -6.07 -5.92 -0.36
C PRO A 49 -6.98 -6.06 0.86
N TRP A 50 -8.28 -6.30 0.67
CA TRP A 50 -9.22 -6.49 1.76
C TRP A 50 -8.97 -7.78 2.54
N VAL A 51 -8.57 -8.86 1.85
CA VAL A 51 -8.20 -10.11 2.50
C VAL A 51 -6.90 -9.92 3.28
N MET A 52 -5.91 -9.22 2.71
CA MET A 52 -4.67 -8.89 3.43
C MET A 52 -4.95 -8.04 4.67
N LEU A 53 -5.87 -7.07 4.58
CA LEU A 53 -6.32 -6.30 5.73
C LEU A 53 -6.99 -7.18 6.79
N ALA A 54 -7.87 -8.10 6.42
CA ALA A 54 -8.55 -8.99 7.36
C ALA A 54 -7.54 -9.91 8.07
N VAL A 55 -6.57 -10.46 7.34
CA VAL A 55 -5.48 -11.26 7.92
C VAL A 55 -4.64 -10.43 8.88
N SER A 56 -4.29 -9.20 8.50
CA SER A 56 -3.58 -8.25 9.36
C SER A 56 -4.41 -7.84 10.59
N ALA A 57 -5.73 -7.73 10.48
CA ALA A 57 -6.61 -7.42 11.61
C ALA A 57 -6.59 -8.53 12.68
N VAL A 58 -6.64 -9.79 12.24
CA VAL A 58 -6.72 -10.97 13.12
C VAL A 58 -5.35 -11.33 13.70
N LEU A 59 -4.28 -11.24 12.91
CA LEU A 59 -2.90 -11.58 13.34
C LEU A 59 -2.12 -10.37 13.87
N GLY A 60 -2.65 -9.16 13.67
CA GLY A 60 -2.05 -7.89 14.05
C GLY A 60 -1.78 -7.68 15.55
N PRO A 61 -2.58 -8.20 16.50
CA PRO A 61 -2.29 -8.08 17.93
C PRO A 61 -0.94 -8.72 18.31
N LEU A 62 -0.51 -9.75 17.57
CA LEU A 62 0.75 -10.46 17.79
C LEU A 62 1.92 -9.89 16.96
N GLY A 63 1.65 -8.99 16.00
CA GLY A 63 2.67 -8.41 15.12
C GLY A 63 3.32 -9.38 14.14
N ILE A 64 2.75 -10.58 13.96
CA ILE A 64 3.31 -11.67 13.14
C ILE A 64 3.19 -11.39 11.63
N ASP A 65 2.21 -10.59 11.21
CA ASP A 65 1.96 -10.26 9.81
C ASP A 65 3.12 -9.48 9.16
N ARG A 66 3.76 -8.56 9.88
CA ARG A 66 4.93 -7.78 9.44
C ARG A 66 6.20 -8.61 9.35
N PHE A 67 6.35 -9.59 10.26
CA PHE A 67 7.44 -10.57 10.15
C PHE A 67 7.31 -11.40 8.86
N LEU A 68 6.08 -11.77 8.47
CA LEU A 68 5.81 -12.48 7.22
C LEU A 68 6.02 -11.62 5.96
N MET A 69 5.78 -10.30 6.04
CA MET A 69 6.03 -9.38 4.92
C MET A 69 7.51 -8.91 4.83
N GLY A 70 8.35 -9.30 5.79
CA GLY A 70 9.78 -9.00 5.84
C GLY A 70 10.12 -7.61 6.39
N GLU A 71 9.18 -6.97 7.09
CA GLU A 71 9.35 -5.65 7.71
C GLU A 71 9.60 -5.77 9.22
N TYR A 72 10.79 -6.26 9.58
CA TYR A 72 11.17 -6.56 10.97
C TYR A 72 11.23 -5.32 11.88
N SER A 73 11.62 -4.16 11.36
CA SER A 73 11.82 -2.93 12.14
C SER A 73 10.53 -2.41 12.80
N ILE A 74 9.40 -2.49 12.08
CA ILE A 74 8.10 -2.04 12.57
C ILE A 74 7.48 -3.09 13.50
N GLY A 75 7.72 -4.38 13.24
CA GLY A 75 7.36 -5.47 14.14
C GLY A 75 8.02 -5.34 15.52
N ILE A 76 9.31 -4.99 15.57
CA ILE A 76 10.05 -4.79 16.83
C ILE A 76 9.50 -3.60 17.63
N ILE A 77 9.19 -2.47 16.98
CA ILE A 77 8.58 -1.30 17.66
C ILE A 77 7.24 -1.68 18.31
N LYS A 78 6.46 -2.53 17.65
CA LYS A 78 5.18 -3.04 18.17
C LYS A 78 5.34 -3.90 19.43
N LEU A 79 6.38 -4.73 19.48
CA LEU A 79 6.69 -5.56 20.65
C LEU A 79 7.23 -4.73 21.83
N VAL A 80 8.11 -3.75 21.56
CA VAL A 80 8.68 -2.87 22.60
C VAL A 80 7.63 -1.95 23.22
N THR A 81 6.59 -1.57 22.46
CA THR A 81 5.49 -0.73 22.96
C THR A 81 4.36 -1.50 23.65
N LEU A 82 4.53 -2.80 23.93
CA LEU A 82 3.49 -3.69 24.48
C LEU A 82 2.18 -3.61 23.67
N GLY A 83 2.30 -3.58 22.34
CA GLY A 83 1.16 -3.57 21.43
C GLY A 83 0.44 -2.24 21.36
N GLY A 84 1.14 -1.12 21.15
CA GLY A 84 0.57 0.25 21.07
C GLY A 84 -0.84 0.30 20.45
N CYS A 85 -1.85 0.33 21.32
CA CYS A 85 -3.18 -0.26 21.08
C CYS A 85 -4.13 0.52 20.14
N GLY A 86 -3.62 1.38 19.25
CA GLY A 86 -4.48 2.09 18.30
C GLY A 86 -3.74 2.64 17.09
N ILE A 87 -2.72 3.46 17.31
CA ILE A 87 -2.00 4.13 16.20
C ILE A 87 -1.20 3.11 15.38
N LEU A 88 -0.53 2.15 16.02
CA LEU A 88 0.24 1.13 15.31
C LEU A 88 -0.67 0.19 14.52
N TRP A 89 -1.86 -0.10 15.05
CA TRP A 89 -2.86 -0.92 14.36
C TRP A 89 -3.39 -0.24 13.09
N ILE A 90 -3.65 1.08 13.14
CA ILE A 90 -4.06 1.86 11.96
C ILE A 90 -2.93 1.92 10.91
N LEU A 91 -1.69 2.11 11.34
CA LEU A 91 -0.55 2.11 10.42
C LEU A 91 -0.37 0.75 9.75
N ASP A 92 -0.67 -0.36 10.42
CA ASP A 92 -0.61 -1.69 9.81
C ASP A 92 -1.65 -1.92 8.73
N PHE A 93 -2.86 -1.40 8.91
CA PHE A 93 -3.85 -1.44 7.85
C PHE A 93 -3.36 -0.69 6.61
N LEU A 94 -2.86 0.53 6.78
CA LEU A 94 -2.37 1.33 5.67
C LEU A 94 -1.21 0.64 4.94
N PHE A 95 -0.31 0.01 5.68
CA PHE A 95 0.80 -0.73 5.10
C PHE A 95 0.39 -2.00 4.37
N SER A 96 -0.43 -2.85 5.00
CA SER A 96 -0.91 -4.09 4.38
C SER A 96 -1.63 -3.80 3.07
N TRP A 97 -2.39 -2.71 3.03
CA TRP A 97 -3.03 -2.22 1.82
C TRP A 97 -2.03 -1.85 0.73
N VAL A 98 -1.07 -0.98 1.06
CA VAL A 98 -0.05 -0.49 0.10
C VAL A 98 0.86 -1.64 -0.37
N TYR A 99 1.17 -2.57 0.52
CA TYR A 99 1.94 -3.78 0.22
C TYR A 99 1.21 -4.65 -0.82
N ALA A 100 -0.08 -4.91 -0.62
CA ALA A 100 -0.89 -5.68 -1.56
C ALA A 100 -0.86 -5.05 -2.96
N GLN A 101 -1.00 -3.73 -3.03
CA GLN A 101 -1.00 -2.99 -4.28
C GLN A 101 0.36 -3.05 -5.00
N GLY A 102 1.46 -2.83 -4.28
CA GLY A 102 2.80 -2.94 -4.83
C GLY A 102 3.11 -4.37 -5.31
N TYR A 103 2.73 -5.38 -4.52
CA TYR A 103 2.91 -6.79 -4.87
C TYR A 103 2.16 -7.14 -6.16
N ASN A 104 0.87 -6.79 -6.25
CA ASN A 104 0.04 -7.04 -7.42
C ASN A 104 0.59 -6.37 -8.67
N TYR A 105 0.94 -5.09 -8.56
CA TYR A 105 1.50 -4.33 -9.68
C TYR A 105 2.81 -4.95 -10.18
N SER A 106 3.69 -5.39 -9.28
CA SER A 106 4.93 -6.07 -9.66
C SER A 106 4.71 -7.39 -10.40
N ARG A 107 3.63 -8.12 -10.08
CA ARG A 107 3.28 -9.38 -10.75
C ARG A 107 2.79 -9.11 -12.18
N VAL A 108 1.95 -8.10 -12.35
CA VAL A 108 1.48 -7.67 -13.66
C VAL A 108 2.63 -7.16 -14.53
N LEU A 109 3.50 -6.30 -14.01
CA LEU A 109 4.66 -5.82 -14.77
C LEU A 109 5.59 -6.94 -15.24
N ARG A 110 5.88 -7.90 -14.35
CA ARG A 110 6.72 -9.05 -14.71
C ARG A 110 6.06 -9.93 -15.79
N ALA A 111 4.75 -10.12 -15.71
CA ALA A 111 4.01 -10.86 -16.73
C ALA A 111 4.01 -10.14 -18.09
N LEU A 112 4.05 -8.81 -18.08
CA LEU A 112 4.23 -7.99 -19.28
C LEU A 112 5.69 -7.90 -19.76
N GLY A 113 6.63 -8.60 -19.13
CA GLY A 113 8.06 -8.53 -19.46
C GLY A 113 8.75 -7.21 -19.10
N HIS A 114 8.12 -6.36 -18.28
CA HIS A 114 8.69 -5.09 -17.83
C HIS A 114 9.42 -5.20 -16.49
N ASP A 115 10.50 -4.43 -16.35
CA ASP A 115 11.19 -4.27 -15.08
C ASP A 115 10.29 -3.63 -14.01
N VAL A 116 10.44 -4.13 -12.78
CA VAL A 116 9.68 -3.63 -11.63
C VAL A 116 10.27 -2.29 -11.19
N ASP A 117 9.52 -1.22 -11.42
CA ASP A 117 9.88 0.12 -10.98
C ASP A 117 9.65 0.31 -9.46
N SER A 118 9.95 1.51 -8.97
CA SER A 118 9.75 1.89 -7.56
C SER A 118 8.31 1.69 -7.05
N MET A 119 7.29 1.79 -7.93
CA MET A 119 5.88 1.62 -7.55
C MET A 119 5.51 0.15 -7.34
N GLY A 120 6.30 -0.77 -7.89
CA GLY A 120 6.14 -2.21 -7.71
C GLY A 120 6.99 -2.82 -6.59
N ASN A 121 7.77 -2.02 -5.86
CA ASN A 121 8.48 -2.50 -4.68
C ASN A 121 7.60 -2.33 -3.43
N PRO A 122 7.05 -3.40 -2.84
CA PRO A 122 6.14 -3.29 -1.70
C PRO A 122 6.79 -2.65 -0.48
N ARG A 123 8.09 -2.91 -0.26
CA ARG A 123 8.87 -2.35 0.86
C ARG A 123 9.07 -0.85 0.72
N ARG A 124 9.28 -0.37 -0.51
CA ARG A 124 9.47 1.06 -0.78
C ARG A 124 8.14 1.82 -0.66
N ALA A 125 7.05 1.23 -1.14
CA ALA A 125 5.73 1.81 -1.03
C ALA A 125 5.30 2.01 0.45
N GLY A 126 5.66 1.07 1.33
CA GLY A 126 5.50 1.23 2.78
C GLY A 126 6.33 2.39 3.36
N ALA A 127 7.61 2.50 2.98
CA ALA A 127 8.47 3.60 3.42
C ALA A 127 7.97 4.98 2.96
N ASP A 128 7.47 5.09 1.72
CA ASP A 128 6.88 6.32 1.18
C ASP A 128 5.65 6.73 1.98
N THR A 129 4.85 5.75 2.41
CA THR A 129 3.67 5.95 3.26
C THR A 129 4.07 6.52 4.63
N LEU A 130 5.09 5.97 5.29
CA LEU A 130 5.62 6.56 6.53
C LEU A 130 6.15 7.97 6.32
N GLY A 131 6.86 8.21 5.22
CA GLY A 131 7.35 9.54 4.88
C GLY A 131 6.22 10.56 4.76
N GLN A 132 5.08 10.18 4.18
CA GLN A 132 3.90 11.05 4.11
C GLN A 132 3.26 11.30 5.48
N VAL A 133 3.10 10.25 6.30
CA VAL A 133 2.57 10.41 7.67
C VAL A 133 3.49 11.30 8.51
N ALA A 134 4.80 11.12 8.41
CA ALA A 134 5.79 11.93 9.13
C ALA A 134 5.77 13.39 8.69
N LYS A 135 5.68 13.66 7.38
CA LYS A 135 5.51 15.03 6.85
C LYS A 135 4.21 15.68 7.35
N GLY A 136 3.11 14.93 7.36
CA GLY A 136 1.83 15.40 7.89
C GLY A 136 1.90 15.73 9.38
N TYR A 137 2.55 14.86 10.18
CA TYR A 137 2.79 15.11 11.60
C TYR A 137 3.69 16.33 11.84
N LEU A 138 4.76 16.49 11.06
CA LEU A 138 5.64 17.64 11.14
C LEU A 138 4.89 18.94 10.80
N ALA A 139 4.08 18.93 9.74
CA ALA A 139 3.22 20.05 9.36
C ALA A 139 2.23 20.39 10.49
N TYR A 140 1.54 19.40 11.05
CA TYR A 140 0.64 19.59 12.20
C TYR A 140 1.37 20.23 13.40
N ARG A 141 2.58 19.73 13.73
CA ARG A 141 3.37 20.25 14.84
C ARG A 141 3.83 21.68 14.61
N VAL A 142 4.20 22.03 13.38
CA VAL A 142 4.54 23.40 12.97
C VAL A 142 3.32 24.31 13.08
N THR A 143 2.17 23.91 12.53
CA THR A 143 0.93 24.71 12.61
C THR A 143 0.49 24.91 14.05
N LYS A 144 0.50 23.87 14.90
CA LYS A 144 0.19 23.99 16.34
C LYS A 144 1.22 24.80 17.12
N GLY A 145 2.49 24.75 16.75
CA GLY A 145 3.55 25.58 17.35
C GLY A 145 3.42 27.06 16.99
N ILE A 146 2.94 27.37 15.78
CA ILE A 146 2.68 28.73 15.31
C ILE A 146 1.34 29.27 15.85
N PHE A 147 0.32 28.41 15.99
CA PHE A 147 -1.03 28.73 16.48
C PHE A 147 -1.31 28.31 17.94
N SER A 148 -0.28 28.16 18.77
CA SER A 148 -0.48 28.03 20.23
C SER A 148 -0.48 29.43 20.84
N PRO A 149 -1.63 30.13 20.99
CA PRO A 149 -1.67 31.24 21.92
C PRO A 149 -1.41 30.65 23.30
N LEU A 150 -0.44 31.22 24.00
CA LEU A 150 -0.13 30.96 25.40
C LEU A 150 -1.42 31.01 26.23
N HIS A 151 -2.06 29.85 26.45
CA HIS A 151 -2.98 29.70 27.57
C HIS A 151 -2.14 29.33 28.80
N LYS A 152 -1.40 30.32 29.30
CA LYS A 152 -1.07 30.40 30.72
C LYS A 152 -1.95 31.49 31.32
N GLY A 153 -3.12 31.07 31.81
CA GLY A 153 -3.89 31.87 32.75
C GLY A 153 -3.23 31.88 34.12
N GLY A 154 -3.41 33.01 34.82
CA GLY A 154 -3.69 33.08 36.25
C GLY A 154 -2.63 32.51 37.20
N ARG A 155 -1.72 33.38 37.62
CA ARG A 155 -1.55 33.72 39.04
C ARG A 155 -0.89 35.08 39.15
#